data_AF-A0A0Q4NFX5-F1
#
_entry.id   AF-A0A0Q4NFX5-F1
#
_cell.length_a   1.000
_cell.length_b   1.000
_cell.length_c   1.000
_cell.angle_alpha   90.00
_cell.angle_beta   90.00
_cell.angle_gamma   90.00
#
_symmetry.space_group_name_H-M   'P 1'
#
loop_
_entity.id
_entity.type
_entity.pdbx_description
1 polymer ?
#
loop_
_entity_poly.entity_id
_entity_poly.type
_entity_poly.pdbx_seq_one_letter_code
_entity_poly.pdbx_strand_id
1 'polypeptide(L)'
;MQAKKPQYEIYTSMMDAEIKQVRQLLGTSLDKDASRGAVLEELFRRAPQFSKTLSIHIYAEEYFWLRTGANIVFPASTALLDALHTTPFDKRSADAFRLPFQSFMISIPSGYKIDGLRIPSFLVTCIPYHQTQELITSPFARLANQQKGIFIRLEDSPPDDVSISIAYRDPIGPAAYARTHISTRHIPELLGVEMDVESREQIKRYPNYQDVSDLSEHDMQIQKAMLRLVIGLGAHTLSEKVAFSAGFPGDREPKMIGRLPATFNGLTLSLK
;
A
#
# COMPACT_ATOMS: atom_id res chain seq x y z
N MET A 1 35.12 1.58 -14.70
CA MET A 1 33.67 1.42 -14.96
C MET A 1 32.90 2.23 -13.94
N GLN A 2 32.08 3.20 -14.34
CA GLN A 2 31.20 3.89 -13.38
C GLN A 2 30.11 2.93 -12.94
N ALA A 3 29.93 2.75 -11.62
CA ALA A 3 28.83 1.96 -11.07
C ALA A 3 27.49 2.55 -11.55
N LYS A 4 26.63 1.71 -12.12
CA LYS A 4 25.31 2.14 -12.63
C LYS A 4 24.47 2.62 -11.45
N LYS A 5 23.89 3.81 -11.59
CA LYS A 5 23.01 4.43 -10.60
C LYS A 5 21.89 3.46 -10.20
N PRO A 6 21.65 3.20 -8.89
CA PRO A 6 20.56 2.32 -8.47
C PRO A 6 19.22 2.86 -8.98
N GLN A 7 18.31 1.96 -9.33
CA GLN A 7 17.00 2.29 -9.86
C GLN A 7 15.92 1.76 -8.93
N TYR A 8 14.95 2.59 -8.61
CA TYR A 8 13.85 2.26 -7.72
C TYR A 8 12.53 2.51 -8.41
N GLU A 9 11.59 1.58 -8.26
CA GLU A 9 10.22 1.75 -8.68
C GLU A 9 9.46 2.57 -7.62
N ILE A 10 8.53 3.40 -8.08
CA ILE A 10 7.67 4.22 -7.22
C ILE A 10 6.24 3.77 -7.45
N TYR A 11 5.52 3.52 -6.36
CA TYR A 11 4.09 3.26 -6.42
C TYR A 11 3.41 4.45 -7.10
N THR A 12 2.71 4.18 -8.21
CA THR A 12 2.00 5.20 -8.95
C THR A 12 0.64 5.38 -8.28
N SER A 13 0.30 6.61 -7.88
CA SER A 13 -1.01 6.89 -7.31
C SER A 13 -2.12 6.68 -8.35
N MET A 14 -3.08 5.83 -8.02
CA MET A 14 -4.29 5.60 -8.79
C MET A 14 -5.15 6.87 -8.81
N MET A 15 -5.28 7.57 -7.67
CA MET A 15 -6.06 8.80 -7.57
C MET A 15 -5.49 9.90 -8.47
N ASP A 16 -4.17 10.14 -8.44
CA ASP A 16 -3.55 11.17 -9.27
C ASP A 16 -3.60 10.82 -10.77
N ALA A 17 -3.48 9.52 -11.10
CA ALA A 17 -3.65 9.05 -12.48
C ALA A 17 -5.08 9.30 -12.98
N GLU A 18 -6.10 9.01 -12.17
CA GLU A 18 -7.50 9.22 -12.53
C GLU A 18 -7.85 10.70 -12.61
N ILE A 19 -7.43 11.51 -11.64
CA ILE A 19 -7.62 12.97 -11.66
C ILE A 19 -7.06 13.57 -12.95
N LYS A 20 -5.89 13.10 -13.39
CA LYS A 20 -5.29 13.54 -14.65
C LYS A 20 -6.17 13.16 -15.85
N GLN A 21 -6.70 11.94 -15.89
CA GLN A 21 -7.60 11.48 -16.96
C GLN A 21 -8.91 12.27 -16.97
N VAL A 22 -9.54 12.44 -15.80
CA VAL A 22 -10.76 13.23 -15.64
C VAL A 22 -10.54 14.66 -16.12
N ARG A 23 -9.44 15.32 -15.72
CA ARG A 23 -9.10 16.67 -16.21
C ARG A 23 -8.95 16.71 -17.73
N GLN A 24 -8.36 15.69 -18.35
CA GLN A 24 -8.23 15.61 -19.81
C GLN A 24 -9.59 15.45 -20.50
N LEU A 25 -10.46 14.61 -19.97
CA LEU A 25 -11.80 14.35 -20.51
C LEU A 25 -12.73 15.57 -20.37
N LEU A 26 -12.58 16.33 -19.29
CA LEU A 26 -13.42 17.49 -19.02
C LEU A 26 -13.00 18.74 -19.80
N GLY A 27 -11.81 18.76 -20.39
CA GLY A 27 -11.35 19.86 -21.23
C GLY A 27 -11.44 21.21 -20.52
N THR A 28 -12.16 22.17 -21.09
CA THR A 28 -12.38 23.53 -20.55
C THR A 28 -13.59 23.64 -19.60
N SER A 29 -14.36 22.56 -19.40
CA SER A 29 -15.58 22.58 -18.59
C SER A 29 -15.30 22.59 -17.08
N LEU A 30 -14.15 22.07 -16.66
CA LEU A 30 -13.59 22.36 -15.35
C LEU A 30 -12.45 23.37 -15.51
N ASP A 31 -12.36 24.29 -14.56
CA ASP A 31 -11.21 25.19 -14.46
C ASP A 31 -9.92 24.36 -14.44
N LYS A 32 -8.92 24.78 -15.21
CA LYS A 32 -7.60 24.10 -15.24
C LYS A 32 -6.95 24.10 -13.86
N ASP A 33 -7.30 25.08 -13.02
CA ASP A 33 -6.82 25.25 -11.65
C ASP A 33 -7.76 24.65 -10.61
N ALA A 34 -8.76 23.87 -11.04
CA ALA A 34 -9.67 23.21 -10.11
C ALA A 34 -8.93 22.33 -9.11
N SER A 35 -9.32 22.47 -7.83
CA SER A 35 -8.75 21.71 -6.74
C SER A 35 -8.96 20.21 -6.94
N ARG A 36 -8.11 19.39 -6.29
CA ARG A 36 -8.27 17.93 -6.25
C ARG A 36 -9.69 17.54 -5.82
N GLY A 37 -10.23 18.22 -4.81
CA GLY A 37 -11.59 17.97 -4.31
C GLY A 37 -12.67 18.20 -5.36
N ALA A 38 -12.58 19.30 -6.12
CA ALA A 38 -13.54 19.61 -7.18
C ALA A 38 -13.53 18.56 -8.32
N VAL A 39 -12.35 18.06 -8.68
CA VAL A 39 -12.24 16.99 -9.70
C VAL A 39 -12.85 15.68 -9.18
N LEU A 40 -12.59 15.33 -7.92
CA LEU A 40 -13.18 14.14 -7.29
C LEU A 40 -14.69 14.26 -7.18
N GLU A 41 -15.22 15.40 -6.75
CA GLU A 41 -16.66 15.66 -6.70
C GLU A 41 -17.33 15.44 -8.06
N GLU A 42 -16.72 15.95 -9.13
CA GLU A 42 -17.21 15.74 -10.49
C GLU A 42 -17.14 14.27 -10.92
N LEU A 43 -16.07 13.54 -10.55
CA LEU A 43 -15.94 12.11 -10.78
C LEU A 43 -17.10 11.35 -10.12
N PHE A 44 -17.39 11.60 -8.84
CA PHE A 44 -18.51 10.96 -8.13
C PHE A 44 -19.87 11.32 -8.73
N ARG A 45 -20.03 12.55 -9.20
CA ARG A 45 -21.27 12.98 -9.87
C ARG A 45 -21.51 12.22 -11.18
N ARG A 46 -20.44 11.95 -11.95
CA ARG A 46 -20.53 11.24 -13.25
C ARG A 46 -20.57 9.73 -13.13
N ALA A 47 -19.89 9.18 -12.13
CA ALA A 47 -19.82 7.74 -11.86
C ALA A 47 -20.20 7.45 -10.40
N PRO A 48 -21.48 7.58 -10.00
CA PRO A 48 -21.91 7.34 -8.62
C PRO A 48 -21.54 5.94 -8.10
N GLN A 49 -21.50 4.94 -9.00
CA GLN A 49 -21.08 3.57 -8.70
C GLN A 49 -19.62 3.46 -8.25
N PHE A 50 -18.77 4.44 -8.55
CA PHE A 50 -17.36 4.47 -8.13
C PHE A 50 -17.22 4.42 -6.60
N SER A 51 -18.19 4.97 -5.86
CA SER A 51 -18.23 4.89 -4.39
C SER A 51 -18.33 3.47 -3.83
N LYS A 52 -18.66 2.48 -4.69
CA LYS A 52 -18.84 1.07 -4.32
C LYS A 52 -17.70 0.17 -4.80
N THR A 53 -16.67 0.73 -5.45
CA THR A 53 -15.56 -0.07 -6.00
C THR A 53 -14.38 -0.14 -5.04
N LEU A 54 -13.50 -1.12 -5.21
CA LEU A 54 -12.24 -1.22 -4.44
C LEU A 54 -11.39 0.07 -4.54
N SER A 55 -11.46 0.76 -5.67
CA SER A 55 -10.70 1.99 -5.94
C SER A 55 -10.95 3.08 -4.91
N ILE A 56 -12.14 3.15 -4.31
CA ILE A 56 -12.45 4.16 -3.29
C ILE A 56 -11.58 4.01 -2.05
N HIS A 57 -11.26 2.76 -1.67
CA HIS A 57 -10.42 2.46 -0.52
C HIS A 57 -8.97 2.86 -0.81
N ILE A 58 -8.48 2.56 -2.02
CA ILE A 58 -7.14 2.94 -2.46
C ILE A 58 -6.99 4.47 -2.47
N TYR A 59 -7.99 5.21 -2.95
CA TYR A 59 -7.92 6.69 -2.98
C TYR A 59 -7.88 7.28 -1.58
N ALA A 60 -8.68 6.73 -0.67
CA ALA A 60 -8.70 7.18 0.71
C ALA A 60 -7.35 6.91 1.41
N GLU A 61 -6.73 5.77 1.15
CA GLU A 61 -5.40 5.41 1.68
C GLU A 61 -4.28 6.24 1.08
N GLU A 62 -4.29 6.50 -0.23
CA GLU A 62 -3.35 7.42 -0.87
C GLU A 62 -3.48 8.84 -0.31
N TYR A 63 -4.70 9.31 -0.09
CA TYR A 63 -4.92 10.60 0.53
C TYR A 63 -4.45 10.63 1.98
N PHE A 64 -4.67 9.56 2.75
CA PHE A 64 -4.15 9.43 4.10
C PHE A 64 -2.63 9.51 4.12
N TRP A 65 -1.95 8.73 3.28
CA TRP A 65 -0.50 8.75 3.09
C TRP A 65 0.04 10.16 2.81
N LEU A 66 -0.60 10.89 1.89
CA LEU A 66 -0.22 12.27 1.56
C LEU A 66 -0.36 13.20 2.78
N ARG A 67 -1.43 13.06 3.58
CA ARG A 67 -1.64 13.88 4.78
C ARG A 67 -0.69 13.54 5.93
N THR A 68 -0.17 12.31 5.98
CA THR A 68 0.75 11.85 7.03
C THR A 68 2.22 12.00 6.64
N GLY A 69 2.54 12.92 5.72
CA GLY A 69 3.91 13.29 5.35
C GLY A 69 4.47 12.58 4.12
N ALA A 70 3.67 11.74 3.44
CA ALA A 70 4.06 11.04 2.23
C ALA A 70 5.41 10.31 2.38
N ASN A 71 5.57 9.55 3.46
CA ASN A 71 6.81 8.83 3.73
C ASN A 71 7.08 7.78 2.66
N ILE A 72 8.30 7.73 2.13
CA ILE A 72 8.76 6.73 1.16
C ILE A 72 10.01 6.06 1.74
N VAL A 73 9.91 4.75 1.95
CA VAL A 73 10.99 3.91 2.46
C VAL A 73 11.74 3.29 1.29
N PHE A 74 13.04 3.54 1.24
CA PHE A 74 14.00 2.98 0.29
C PHE A 74 14.88 1.95 1.01
N PRO A 75 14.70 0.64 0.74
CA PRO A 75 15.59 -0.39 1.24
C PRO A 75 17.03 -0.13 0.77
N ALA A 76 18.02 -0.19 1.66
CA ALA A 76 19.41 0.07 1.31
C ALA A 76 20.01 -0.96 0.35
N SER A 77 19.44 -2.18 0.34
CA SER A 77 19.88 -3.28 -0.53
C SER A 77 18.76 -4.30 -0.75
N THR A 78 18.90 -5.14 -1.77
CA THR A 78 18.02 -6.30 -1.97
C THR A 78 18.22 -7.35 -0.88
N ALA A 79 19.45 -7.49 -0.36
CA ALA A 79 19.74 -8.42 0.73
C ALA A 79 18.95 -8.10 2.01
N LEU A 80 18.69 -6.82 2.27
CA LEU A 80 17.78 -6.41 3.34
C LEU A 80 16.35 -6.90 3.07
N LEU A 81 15.83 -6.72 1.85
CA LEU A 81 14.50 -7.22 1.49
C LEU A 81 14.40 -8.74 1.66
N ASP A 82 15.43 -9.47 1.27
CA ASP A 82 15.51 -10.93 1.44
C ASP A 82 15.51 -11.32 2.93
N ALA A 83 16.23 -10.56 3.77
CA ALA A 83 16.23 -10.75 5.22
C ALA A 83 14.85 -10.47 5.84
N LEU A 84 14.16 -9.41 5.42
CA LEU A 84 12.79 -9.12 5.86
C LEU A 84 11.83 -10.24 5.44
N HIS A 85 11.93 -10.72 4.20
CA HIS A 85 11.06 -11.78 3.68
C HIS A 85 11.25 -13.12 4.42
N THR A 86 12.47 -13.42 4.84
CA THR A 86 12.83 -14.67 5.53
C THR A 86 12.77 -14.57 7.06
N THR A 87 12.37 -13.40 7.59
CA THR A 87 12.29 -13.19 9.05
C THR A 87 11.33 -14.21 9.68
N PRO A 88 11.79 -15.01 10.67
CA PRO A 88 10.91 -15.93 11.38
C PRO A 88 9.90 -15.15 12.21
N PHE A 89 8.66 -15.60 12.22
CA PHE A 89 7.58 -14.97 12.96
C PHE A 89 6.99 -15.97 13.96
N ASP A 90 6.92 -15.57 15.24
CA ASP A 90 6.21 -16.32 16.27
C ASP A 90 4.91 -15.62 16.69
N LYS A 91 3.97 -16.34 17.31
CA LYS A 91 2.68 -15.77 17.75
C LYS A 91 2.83 -14.59 18.71
N ARG A 92 3.91 -14.54 19.50
CA ARG A 92 4.18 -13.47 20.48
C ARG A 92 4.54 -12.15 19.80
N SER A 93 5.09 -12.22 18.58
CA SER A 93 5.44 -11.06 17.76
C SER A 93 4.21 -10.33 17.19
N ALA A 94 3.03 -10.96 17.16
CA ALA A 94 1.80 -10.34 16.67
C ALA A 94 1.25 -9.26 17.62
N ASP A 95 1.29 -9.51 18.93
CA ASP A 95 0.74 -8.57 19.94
C ASP A 95 1.59 -7.28 20.06
N ALA A 96 2.85 -7.33 19.66
CA ALA A 96 3.77 -6.20 19.65
C ALA A 96 4.06 -5.66 18.23
N PHE A 97 3.26 -6.06 17.24
CA PHE A 97 3.46 -5.64 15.86
C PHE A 97 3.35 -4.12 15.71
N ARG A 98 4.44 -3.48 15.28
CA ARG A 98 4.50 -2.04 15.04
C ARG A 98 5.29 -1.75 13.78
N LEU A 99 4.73 -0.89 12.95
CA LEU A 99 5.41 -0.33 11.79
C LEU A 99 6.00 1.05 12.14
N PRO A 100 7.05 1.49 11.43
CA PRO A 100 7.68 2.79 11.66
C PRO A 100 6.72 3.98 11.42
N PHE A 101 5.72 3.80 10.56
CA PHE A 101 4.73 4.80 10.22
C PHE A 101 3.35 4.16 10.05
N GLN A 102 2.31 4.94 10.29
CA GLN A 102 0.93 4.52 10.03
C GLN A 102 0.61 4.39 8.54
N SER A 103 1.30 5.15 7.69
CA SER A 103 1.19 5.03 6.24
C SER A 103 2.48 5.43 5.55
N PHE A 104 2.96 4.59 4.65
CA PHE A 104 4.21 4.78 3.92
C PHE A 104 4.26 3.93 2.66
N MET A 105 5.04 4.38 1.68
CA MET A 105 5.36 3.60 0.49
C MET A 105 6.64 2.80 0.72
N ILE A 106 6.69 1.55 0.28
CA ILE A 106 7.97 0.85 0.08
C ILE A 106 8.34 0.94 -1.40
N SER A 107 9.44 1.63 -1.67
CA SER A 107 10.01 1.75 -3.00
C SER A 107 10.94 0.58 -3.25
N ILE A 108 10.63 -0.24 -4.26
CA ILE A 108 11.34 -1.50 -4.52
C ILE A 108 12.41 -1.28 -5.59
N PRO A 109 13.65 -1.80 -5.41
CA PRO A 109 14.67 -1.78 -6.45
C PRO A 109 14.15 -2.39 -7.76
N SER A 110 14.42 -1.74 -8.88
CA SER A 110 13.90 -2.16 -10.19
C SER A 110 14.31 -3.60 -10.52
N GLY A 111 13.31 -4.41 -10.86
CA GLY A 111 13.51 -5.81 -11.23
C GLY A 111 13.78 -6.75 -10.07
N TYR A 112 13.64 -6.31 -8.81
CA TYR A 112 13.71 -7.17 -7.64
C TYR A 112 12.66 -8.29 -7.73
N LYS A 113 13.06 -9.49 -7.28
CA LYS A 113 12.23 -10.69 -7.32
C LYS A 113 12.35 -11.49 -6.03
N ILE A 114 11.26 -12.13 -5.63
CA ILE A 114 11.21 -13.14 -4.58
C ILE A 114 10.70 -14.43 -5.23
N ASP A 115 11.47 -15.52 -5.15
CA ASP A 115 11.08 -16.81 -5.75
C ASP A 115 10.68 -16.70 -7.25
N GLY A 116 11.36 -15.84 -7.99
CA GLY A 116 11.09 -15.56 -9.41
C GLY A 116 9.95 -14.57 -9.67
N LEU A 117 9.17 -14.22 -8.65
CA LEU A 117 8.06 -13.27 -8.68
C LEU A 117 8.55 -11.83 -8.64
N ARG A 118 8.17 -11.01 -9.63
CA ARG A 118 8.49 -9.57 -9.60
C ARG A 118 7.64 -8.89 -8.52
N ILE A 119 8.31 -8.21 -7.59
CA ILE A 119 7.61 -7.48 -6.52
C ILE A 119 7.47 -6.01 -6.94
N PRO A 120 6.25 -5.48 -7.09
CA PRO A 120 6.04 -4.07 -7.41
C PRO A 120 6.33 -3.21 -6.18
N SER A 121 6.46 -1.90 -6.37
CA SER A 121 6.37 -0.95 -5.24
C SER A 121 4.94 -0.82 -4.76
N PHE A 122 4.76 -0.64 -3.45
CA PHE A 122 3.45 -0.70 -2.82
C PHE A 122 3.29 0.32 -1.70
N LEU A 123 2.04 0.71 -1.45
CA LEU A 123 1.62 1.54 -0.34
C LEU A 123 1.17 0.65 0.82
N VAL A 124 1.65 0.94 2.02
CA VAL A 124 1.26 0.27 3.26
C VAL A 124 0.51 1.26 4.12
N THR A 125 -0.61 0.82 4.69
CA THR A 125 -1.31 1.53 5.76
C THR A 125 -1.55 0.58 6.92
N CYS A 126 -1.19 1.00 8.13
CA CYS A 126 -1.33 0.20 9.35
C CYS A 126 -1.83 1.07 10.49
N ILE A 127 -3.09 0.88 10.86
CA ILE A 127 -3.75 1.65 11.92
C ILE A 127 -4.69 0.76 12.73
N PRO A 128 -5.02 1.14 13.98
CA PRO A 128 -6.12 0.52 14.70
C PRO A 128 -7.41 0.63 13.90
N TYR A 129 -8.11 -0.49 13.81
CA TYR A 129 -9.26 -0.66 12.94
C TYR A 129 -10.35 0.39 13.20
N HIS A 130 -10.67 0.62 14.47
CA HIS A 130 -11.64 1.64 14.92
C HIS A 130 -11.31 3.08 14.47
N GLN A 131 -10.04 3.38 14.18
CA GLN A 131 -9.62 4.72 13.75
C GLN A 131 -9.78 4.94 12.26
N THR A 132 -10.07 3.91 11.47
CA THR A 132 -10.07 4.03 10.02
C THR A 132 -11.10 5.03 9.52
N GLN A 133 -12.27 5.08 10.15
CA GLN A 133 -13.29 6.04 9.78
C GLN A 133 -12.83 7.49 9.99
N GLU A 134 -12.19 7.76 11.13
CA GLU A 134 -11.75 9.10 11.50
C GLU A 134 -10.52 9.56 10.71
N LEU A 135 -9.55 8.67 10.51
CA LEU A 135 -8.24 9.02 9.95
C LEU A 135 -8.20 8.95 8.42
N ILE A 136 -8.99 8.05 7.82
CA ILE A 136 -8.90 7.71 6.40
C ILE A 136 -10.19 8.10 5.67
N THR A 137 -11.32 7.48 6.02
CA THR A 137 -12.53 7.56 5.18
C THR A 137 -13.21 8.92 5.29
N SER A 138 -13.42 9.45 6.49
CA SER A 138 -14.10 10.74 6.69
C SER A 138 -13.30 11.92 6.12
N PRO A 139 -11.97 12.02 6.30
CA PRO A 139 -11.17 13.06 5.67
C PRO A 139 -11.24 13.00 4.14
N PHE A 140 -11.20 11.80 3.55
CA PHE A 140 -11.34 11.63 2.11
C PHE A 140 -12.74 12.01 1.62
N ALA A 141 -13.79 11.59 2.32
CA ALA A 141 -15.17 11.97 1.98
C ALA A 141 -15.39 13.48 2.04
N ARG A 142 -14.75 14.18 3.00
CA ARG A 142 -14.75 15.64 3.06
C ARG A 142 -14.02 16.27 1.88
N LEU A 143 -12.87 15.74 1.47
CA LEU A 143 -12.13 16.20 0.29
C LEU A 143 -13.00 16.12 -0.97
N ALA A 144 -13.73 15.02 -1.14
CA ALA A 144 -14.56 14.77 -2.32
C ALA A 144 -15.97 15.39 -2.27
N ASN A 145 -16.30 16.15 -1.21
CA ASN A 145 -17.65 16.67 -0.94
C ASN A 145 -18.75 15.58 -0.90
N GLN A 146 -18.41 14.37 -0.45
CA GLN A 146 -19.31 13.21 -0.42
C GLN A 146 -19.74 12.81 1.00
N GLN A 147 -19.97 13.79 1.88
CA GLN A 147 -20.24 13.54 3.32
C GLN A 147 -21.46 12.64 3.61
N LYS A 148 -22.37 12.47 2.64
CA LYS A 148 -23.58 11.63 2.77
C LYS A 148 -23.56 10.37 1.90
N GLY A 149 -22.53 10.17 1.06
CA GLY A 149 -22.56 9.20 -0.05
C GLY A 149 -21.47 8.11 -0.02
N ILE A 150 -20.35 8.34 0.66
CA ILE A 150 -19.28 7.33 0.76
C ILE A 150 -19.46 6.53 2.04
N PHE A 151 -20.06 5.34 1.91
CA PHE A 151 -20.00 4.31 2.94
C PHE A 151 -18.83 3.38 2.62
N ILE A 152 -17.63 3.77 3.03
CA ILE A 152 -16.52 2.81 3.14
C ILE A 152 -16.83 1.96 4.37
N ARG A 153 -17.60 0.89 4.17
CA ARG A 153 -17.71 -0.17 5.18
C ARG A 153 -16.41 -0.95 5.10
N LEU A 154 -15.62 -0.81 6.14
CA LEU A 154 -14.64 -1.81 6.47
C LEU A 154 -15.36 -2.80 7.41
N GLU A 155 -14.90 -4.04 7.46
CA GLU A 155 -15.63 -5.15 8.08
C GLU A 155 -15.74 -5.13 9.60
N ASP A 156 -16.52 -6.05 10.16
CA ASP A 156 -16.64 -6.25 11.61
C ASP A 156 -15.35 -6.86 12.19
N SER A 157 -14.24 -6.14 12.14
CA SER A 157 -13.06 -6.43 12.97
C SER A 157 -13.30 -5.89 14.39
N PRO A 158 -12.82 -6.59 15.44
CA PRO A 158 -12.89 -6.09 16.80
C PRO A 158 -12.29 -4.68 16.91
N PRO A 159 -12.86 -3.76 17.71
CA PRO A 159 -12.40 -2.37 17.77
C PRO A 159 -10.92 -2.23 18.12
N ASP A 160 -10.38 -3.15 18.90
CA ASP A 160 -8.99 -3.18 19.37
C ASP A 160 -8.01 -3.83 18.37
N ASP A 161 -8.49 -4.28 17.21
CA ASP A 161 -7.64 -4.86 16.19
C ASP A 161 -6.83 -3.81 15.42
N VAL A 162 -5.68 -4.22 14.86
CA VAL A 162 -4.88 -3.40 13.96
C VAL A 162 -5.04 -3.96 12.55
N SER A 163 -5.40 -3.09 11.62
CA SER A 163 -5.54 -3.43 10.20
C SER A 163 -4.30 -3.04 9.42
N ILE A 164 -3.83 -3.95 8.56
CA ILE A 164 -2.81 -3.70 7.53
C ILE A 164 -3.52 -3.68 6.18
N SER A 165 -3.34 -2.60 5.43
CA SER A 165 -3.68 -2.52 4.02
C SER A 165 -2.41 -2.41 3.17
N ILE A 166 -2.37 -3.15 2.07
CA ILE A 166 -1.31 -3.08 1.07
C ILE A 166 -1.96 -2.81 -0.29
N ALA A 167 -1.70 -1.63 -0.87
CA ALA A 167 -2.15 -1.28 -2.21
C ALA A 167 -0.97 -1.29 -3.18
N TYR A 168 -1.17 -1.90 -4.35
CA TYR A 168 -0.13 -2.06 -5.36
C TYR A 168 -0.73 -2.09 -6.77
N ARG A 169 0.14 -1.95 -7.76
CA ARG A 169 -0.21 -2.15 -9.16
C ARG A 169 0.35 -3.48 -9.61
N ASP A 170 -0.50 -4.36 -10.14
CA ASP A 170 -0.07 -5.65 -10.66
C ASP A 170 0.96 -5.43 -11.80
N PRO A 171 2.16 -6.02 -11.70
CA PRO A 171 3.21 -5.87 -12.70
C PRO A 171 2.97 -6.65 -14.00
N ILE A 172 2.05 -7.62 -14.05
CA ILE A 172 1.79 -8.49 -15.21
C ILE A 172 0.35 -8.30 -15.75
N GLY A 173 -0.62 -8.04 -14.89
CA GLY A 173 -2.01 -7.81 -15.27
C GLY A 173 -2.26 -6.52 -16.07
N PRO A 174 -3.50 -6.31 -16.55
CA PRO A 174 -3.89 -5.13 -17.33
C PRO A 174 -3.92 -3.88 -16.45
N ALA A 175 -2.75 -3.39 -16.02
CA ALA A 175 -2.57 -2.18 -15.21
C ALA A 175 -3.51 -2.07 -13.99
N ALA A 176 -4.04 -3.19 -13.50
CA ALA A 176 -5.05 -3.22 -12.45
C ALA A 176 -4.39 -2.89 -11.11
N TYR A 177 -5.07 -2.07 -10.33
CA TYR A 177 -4.70 -1.86 -8.93
C TYR A 177 -5.34 -2.95 -8.09
N ALA A 178 -4.55 -3.47 -7.18
CA ALA A 178 -4.98 -4.46 -6.20
C ALA A 178 -4.77 -3.90 -4.80
N ARG A 179 -5.59 -4.37 -3.87
CA ARG A 179 -5.52 -4.02 -2.46
C ARG A 179 -5.78 -5.26 -1.63
N THR A 180 -4.91 -5.49 -0.67
CA THR A 180 -5.06 -6.52 0.36
C THR A 180 -5.34 -5.84 1.68
N HIS A 181 -6.31 -6.34 2.44
CA HIS A 181 -6.64 -5.84 3.76
C HIS A 181 -6.70 -7.00 4.75
N ILE A 182 -5.88 -6.93 5.78
CA ILE A 182 -5.65 -8.03 6.73
C ILE A 182 -5.65 -7.47 8.15
N SER A 183 -6.35 -8.15 9.06
CA SER A 183 -6.19 -7.92 10.48
C SER A 183 -4.90 -8.58 11.00
N THR A 184 -4.18 -7.89 11.88
CA THR A 184 -2.95 -8.41 12.49
C THR A 184 -3.15 -9.72 13.26
N ARG A 185 -4.36 -10.00 13.76
CA ARG A 185 -4.69 -11.27 14.44
C ARG A 185 -4.56 -12.48 13.54
N HIS A 186 -4.73 -12.29 12.24
CA HIS A 186 -4.64 -13.36 11.24
C HIS A 186 -3.22 -13.55 10.71
N ILE A 187 -2.25 -12.73 11.13
CA ILE A 187 -0.86 -12.87 10.70
C ILE A 187 -0.28 -14.27 10.98
N PRO A 188 -0.42 -14.85 12.20
CA PRO A 188 0.17 -16.16 12.47
C PRO A 188 -0.38 -17.26 11.56
N GLU A 189 -1.67 -17.18 11.21
CA GLU A 189 -2.32 -18.13 10.29
C GLU A 189 -1.82 -17.91 8.87
N LEU A 190 -1.82 -16.66 8.37
CA LEU A 190 -1.41 -16.34 7.00
C LEU A 190 0.08 -16.63 6.72
N LEU A 191 0.93 -16.51 7.74
CA LEU A 191 2.37 -16.79 7.62
C LEU A 191 2.74 -18.24 7.91
N GLY A 192 1.95 -18.94 8.73
CA GLY A 192 2.22 -20.32 9.16
C GLY A 192 1.85 -21.38 8.13
N VAL A 193 1.06 -21.03 7.11
CA VAL A 193 0.59 -21.99 6.11
C VAL A 193 1.46 -21.92 4.85
N GLU A 194 1.97 -23.07 4.39
CA GLU A 194 2.54 -23.21 3.04
C GLU A 194 1.43 -22.94 2.01
N MET A 195 1.71 -22.36 0.83
CA MET A 195 0.68 -21.99 -0.17
C MET A 195 0.01 -23.22 -0.83
N ASP A 196 -0.68 -24.04 -0.05
CA ASP A 196 -1.44 -25.21 -0.49
C ASP A 196 -2.89 -24.84 -0.84
N VAL A 197 -3.67 -25.84 -1.23
CA VAL A 197 -5.09 -25.65 -1.61
C VAL A 197 -5.94 -25.21 -0.41
N GLU A 198 -5.57 -25.59 0.81
CA GLU A 198 -6.36 -25.33 2.02
C GLU A 198 -6.21 -23.88 2.51
N SER A 199 -5.00 -23.32 2.43
CA SER A 199 -4.78 -21.89 2.69
C SER A 199 -5.40 -20.98 1.63
N ARG A 200 -5.56 -21.45 0.38
CA ARG A 200 -6.32 -20.72 -0.64
C ARG A 200 -7.78 -20.53 -0.21
N GLU A 201 -8.39 -21.58 0.33
CA GLU A 201 -9.76 -21.52 0.83
C GLU A 201 -9.89 -20.66 2.09
N GLN A 202 -8.85 -20.59 2.95
CA GLN A 202 -8.84 -19.67 4.08
C GLN A 202 -8.75 -18.20 3.66
N ILE A 203 -7.88 -17.86 2.69
CA ILE A 203 -7.78 -16.49 2.14
C ILE A 203 -9.12 -16.07 1.49
N LYS A 204 -9.78 -16.99 0.76
CA LYS A 204 -11.11 -16.78 0.17
C LYS A 204 -12.25 -16.62 1.18
N ARG A 205 -12.12 -17.20 2.38
CA ARG A 205 -13.14 -17.17 3.45
C ARG A 205 -13.16 -15.87 4.24
N TYR A 206 -12.16 -15.00 4.08
CA TYR A 206 -12.22 -13.68 4.69
C TYR A 206 -13.31 -12.87 4.00
N PRO A 207 -14.29 -12.32 4.74
CA PRO A 207 -15.44 -11.65 4.14
C PRO A 207 -15.05 -10.46 3.22
N ASN A 208 -13.82 -9.93 3.36
CA ASN A 208 -13.29 -8.74 2.66
C ASN A 208 -13.04 -8.94 1.16
N TYR A 209 -13.26 -10.15 0.69
CA TYR A 209 -12.84 -10.67 -0.60
C TYR A 209 -14.06 -11.03 -1.47
N GLN A 210 -15.12 -10.21 -1.43
CA GLN A 210 -16.34 -10.47 -2.21
C GLN A 210 -16.15 -10.43 -3.75
N ASP A 211 -14.96 -10.04 -4.25
CA ASP A 211 -14.55 -10.18 -5.66
C ASP A 211 -13.48 -11.29 -5.89
N VAL A 212 -13.27 -12.22 -4.95
CA VAL A 212 -12.21 -13.26 -5.04
C VAL A 212 -12.59 -14.49 -5.85
N SER A 213 -13.73 -14.47 -6.53
CA SER A 213 -13.91 -15.40 -7.64
C SER A 213 -12.81 -15.28 -8.70
N ASP A 214 -12.07 -14.15 -8.77
CA ASP A 214 -11.11 -13.87 -9.85
C ASP A 214 -9.66 -13.52 -9.41
N LEU A 215 -9.25 -13.70 -8.15
CA LEU A 215 -7.82 -13.47 -7.81
C LEU A 215 -6.93 -14.53 -8.46
N SER A 216 -6.00 -14.07 -9.30
CA SER A 216 -5.03 -14.95 -9.93
C SER A 216 -4.08 -15.55 -8.89
N GLU A 217 -3.56 -16.76 -9.15
CA GLU A 217 -2.52 -17.36 -8.31
C GLU A 217 -1.28 -16.45 -8.19
N HIS A 218 -0.99 -15.72 -9.26
CA HIS A 218 0.07 -14.71 -9.29
C HIS A 218 -0.16 -13.60 -8.28
N ASP A 219 -1.37 -13.03 -8.23
CA ASP A 219 -1.71 -11.98 -7.27
C ASP A 219 -1.59 -12.47 -5.83
N MET A 220 -2.09 -13.67 -5.53
CA MET A 220 -1.99 -14.24 -4.19
C MET A 220 -0.54 -14.37 -3.73
N GLN A 221 0.36 -14.80 -4.62
CA GLN A 221 1.79 -14.89 -4.32
C GLN A 221 2.41 -13.51 -4.08
N ILE A 222 2.04 -12.49 -4.86
CA ILE A 222 2.55 -11.12 -4.65
C ILE A 222 2.09 -10.59 -3.30
N GLN A 223 0.80 -10.74 -2.99
CA GLN A 223 0.21 -10.30 -1.73
C GLN A 223 0.90 -10.96 -0.54
N LYS A 224 1.15 -12.27 -0.60
CA LYS A 224 1.88 -12.99 0.46
C LYS A 224 3.32 -12.50 0.61
N ALA A 225 4.04 -12.32 -0.50
CA ALA A 225 5.41 -11.84 -0.46
C ALA A 225 5.51 -10.42 0.15
N MET A 226 4.63 -9.50 -0.27
CA MET A 226 4.59 -8.15 0.30
C MET A 226 4.17 -8.14 1.77
N LEU A 227 3.19 -8.96 2.15
CA LEU A 227 2.79 -9.13 3.55
C LEU A 227 3.97 -9.61 4.40
N ARG A 228 4.75 -10.60 3.93
CA ARG A 228 5.96 -11.06 4.60
C ARG A 228 7.00 -9.95 4.76
N LEU A 229 7.22 -9.13 3.73
CA LEU A 229 8.11 -7.97 3.81
C LEU A 229 7.66 -6.96 4.88
N VAL A 230 6.36 -6.63 4.91
CA VAL A 230 5.78 -5.71 5.89
C VAL A 230 5.89 -6.26 7.30
N ILE A 231 5.63 -7.56 7.48
CA ILE A 231 5.71 -8.20 8.79
C ILE A 231 7.14 -8.30 9.27
N GLY A 232 8.06 -8.71 8.40
CA GLY A 232 9.50 -8.72 8.66
C GLY A 232 10.00 -7.33 9.06
N LEU A 233 9.53 -6.28 8.37
CA LEU A 233 9.85 -4.89 8.74
C LEU A 233 9.38 -4.56 10.16
N GLY A 234 8.16 -4.95 10.53
CA GLY A 234 7.65 -4.75 11.89
C GLY A 234 8.49 -5.48 12.94
N ALA A 235 8.85 -6.74 12.70
CA ALA A 235 9.69 -7.53 13.60
C ALA A 235 11.12 -6.96 13.75
N HIS A 236 11.72 -6.52 12.64
CA HIS A 236 13.02 -5.86 12.65
C HIS A 236 12.98 -4.49 13.33
N THR A 237 11.88 -3.75 13.19
CA THR A 237 11.68 -2.46 13.88
C THR A 237 11.57 -2.68 15.39
N LEU A 238 10.80 -3.67 15.83
CA LEU A 238 10.64 -4.02 17.24
C LEU A 238 11.95 -4.48 17.89
N SER A 239 12.74 -5.27 17.16
CA SER A 239 14.05 -5.76 17.63
C SER A 239 15.20 -4.76 17.42
N GLU A 240 14.87 -3.54 16.97
CA GLU A 240 15.84 -2.47 16.65
C GLU A 240 16.95 -2.88 15.67
N LYS A 241 16.76 -3.94 14.88
CA LYS A 241 17.73 -4.46 13.90
C LYS A 241 17.79 -3.63 12.63
N VAL A 242 16.86 -2.69 12.46
CA VAL A 242 16.86 -1.75 11.34
C VAL A 242 17.00 -0.32 11.83
N ALA A 243 17.55 0.52 10.97
CA ALA A 243 17.63 1.95 11.15
C ALA A 243 16.99 2.67 9.97
N PHE A 244 16.37 3.81 10.27
CA PHE A 244 15.89 4.75 9.28
C PHE A 244 16.79 5.98 9.29
N SER A 245 17.31 6.37 8.13
CA SER A 245 18.03 7.63 7.94
C SER A 245 17.34 8.48 6.87
N ALA A 246 17.39 9.79 7.02
CA ALA A 246 16.79 10.70 6.04
C ALA A 246 17.54 10.62 4.69
N GLY A 247 16.77 10.64 3.59
CA GLY A 247 17.29 10.63 2.24
C GLY A 247 17.30 9.26 1.57
N PHE A 248 18.21 9.08 0.63
CA PHE A 248 18.25 7.92 -0.26
C PHE A 248 19.42 6.98 0.05
N PRO A 249 19.36 5.71 -0.40
CA PRO A 249 20.48 4.80 -0.27
C PRO A 249 21.71 5.30 -1.02
N GLY A 250 22.81 5.53 -0.28
CA GLY A 250 24.09 6.00 -0.80
C GLY A 250 24.18 7.51 -1.00
N ASP A 251 25.30 7.98 -1.57
CA ASP A 251 25.64 9.41 -1.61
C ASP A 251 24.87 10.22 -2.67
N ARG A 252 24.10 9.56 -3.53
CA ARG A 252 23.40 10.20 -4.64
C ARG A 252 21.96 9.71 -4.69
N GLU A 253 21.02 10.63 -4.87
CA GLU A 253 19.62 10.31 -5.19
C GLU A 253 19.59 9.27 -6.32
N PRO A 254 18.83 8.17 -6.25
CA PRO A 254 18.79 7.12 -7.27
C PRO A 254 18.05 7.57 -8.54
N LYS A 255 17.89 6.67 -9.51
CA LYS A 255 16.94 6.88 -10.61
C LYS A 255 15.57 6.35 -10.18
N MET A 256 14.55 7.19 -10.24
CA MET A 256 13.18 6.78 -9.97
C MET A 256 12.47 6.34 -11.26
N ILE A 257 11.72 5.24 -11.16
CA ILE A 257 10.82 4.73 -12.20
C ILE A 257 9.40 4.95 -11.69
N GLY A 258 8.75 5.99 -12.21
CA GLY A 258 7.46 6.47 -11.72
C GLY A 258 7.55 7.94 -11.32
N ARG A 259 6.46 8.48 -10.77
CA ARG A 259 6.36 9.88 -10.39
C ARG A 259 6.28 9.99 -8.87
N LEU A 260 7.22 10.70 -8.27
CA LEU A 260 7.15 11.10 -6.87
C LEU A 260 6.04 12.15 -6.67
N PRO A 261 5.39 12.18 -5.51
CA PRO A 261 4.50 13.28 -5.17
C PRO A 261 5.29 14.59 -5.07
N ALA A 262 4.60 15.73 -5.16
CA ALA A 262 5.25 17.05 -5.14
C ALA A 262 6.04 17.30 -3.84
N THR A 263 5.60 16.71 -2.73
CA THR A 263 6.30 16.71 -1.45
C THR A 263 6.30 15.28 -0.91
N PHE A 264 7.45 14.83 -0.43
CA PHE A 264 7.61 13.54 0.23
C PHE A 264 8.74 13.59 1.24
N ASN A 265 8.70 12.64 2.18
CA ASN A 265 9.79 12.38 3.10
C ASN A 265 10.49 11.07 2.69
N GLY A 266 11.68 11.17 2.10
CA GLY A 266 12.48 10.01 1.70
C GLY A 266 13.28 9.46 2.88
N LEU A 267 13.19 8.16 3.10
CA LEU A 267 13.85 7.47 4.21
C LEU A 267 14.59 6.24 3.72
N THR A 268 15.86 6.11 4.06
CA THR A 268 16.64 4.91 3.81
C THR A 268 16.47 3.92 4.95
N LEU A 269 16.12 2.69 4.63
CA LEU A 269 16.06 1.58 5.57
C LEU A 269 17.32 0.74 5.44
N SER A 270 18.09 0.59 6.51
CA SER A 270 19.27 -0.26 6.56
C SER A 270 19.20 -1.23 7.74
N LEU A 271 19.98 -2.31 7.68
CA LEU A 271 20.29 -3.09 8.89
C LEU A 271 21.24 -2.27 9.78
N LYS A 272 21.13 -2.47 11.10
CA LYS A 272 22.12 -1.98 12.07
C LYS A 272 23.31 -2.94 12.16
#